data_AF-A0A7S1EFQ3-F1
#
_entry.id   AF-A0A7S1EFQ3-F1
#
_cell.length_a   1.000
_cell.length_b   1.000
_cell.length_c   1.000
_cell.angle_alpha   90.00
_cell.angle_beta   90.00
_cell.angle_gamma   90.00
#
_symmetry.space_group_name_H-M   'P 1'
#
loop_
_entity.id
_entity.type
_entity.pdbx_description
1 polymer ?
#
loop_
_entity_poly.entity_id
_entity_poly.type
_entity_poly.pdbx_seq_one_letter_code
_entity_poly.pdbx_strand_id
1 'polypeptide(L)'
;GTGVGGFFYSSVVYSGKLGSSRGFLSLGPERDLLPVMANGTASQQTPFVRTLLDVNKPIRALATSGGIIYVAGAFSEAGGAAANSIIAFDGSSASGLAFGTDGIVYALAIYQGVLVAGGSFTKTYQRSGGAVNTGGLAKWDGERWGVIGGPLQGSVFAIASNGTTLYVGG
;
A
#
# COMPACT_ATOMS: atom_id res chain seq x y z
N GLY A 1 -29.17 -16.19 4.31
CA GLY A 1 -27.99 -15.62 3.65
C GLY A 1 -27.90 -14.16 4.00
N THR A 2 -26.99 -13.79 4.89
CA THR A 2 -26.73 -12.39 5.24
C THR A 2 -25.52 -11.95 4.43
N GLY A 3 -25.77 -11.18 3.37
CA GLY A 3 -24.70 -10.58 2.57
C GLY A 3 -23.89 -9.66 3.46
N VAL A 4 -22.60 -9.98 3.65
CA VAL A 4 -21.69 -9.11 4.37
C VAL A 4 -21.24 -8.02 3.41
N GLY A 5 -21.87 -6.85 3.50
CA GLY A 5 -21.47 -5.66 2.75
C GLY A 5 -20.14 -5.12 3.30
N GLY A 6 -19.12 -5.08 2.46
CA GLY A 6 -17.82 -4.48 2.76
C GLY A 6 -17.22 -3.88 1.50
N PHE A 7 -16.57 -2.73 1.62
CA PHE A 7 -15.86 -2.10 0.51
C PHE A 7 -14.43 -2.65 0.45
N PHE A 8 -14.01 -3.02 -0.75
CA PHE A 8 -12.61 -3.29 -1.06
C PHE A 8 -11.98 -2.00 -1.59
N TYR A 9 -10.87 -1.55 -0.98
CA TYR A 9 -10.21 -0.32 -1.45
C TYR A 9 -9.16 -0.61 -2.52
N SER A 10 -8.53 -1.79 -2.46
CA SER A 10 -7.52 -2.22 -3.44
C SER A 10 -7.40 -3.74 -3.47
N SER A 11 -6.83 -4.27 -4.54
CA SER A 11 -6.48 -5.68 -4.66
C SER A 11 -5.22 -5.87 -5.51
N VAL A 12 -4.46 -6.91 -5.22
CA VAL A 12 -3.20 -7.24 -5.90
C VAL A 12 -3.04 -8.75 -5.98
N VAL A 13 -2.40 -9.27 -7.02
CA VAL A 13 -2.06 -10.69 -7.09
C VAL A 13 -0.60 -10.89 -6.64
N TYR A 14 -0.41 -11.79 -5.68
CA TYR A 14 0.87 -12.20 -5.12
C TYR A 14 0.93 -13.73 -5.01
N SER A 15 1.95 -14.36 -5.62
CA SER A 15 2.17 -15.81 -5.56
C SER A 15 0.92 -16.66 -5.89
N GLY A 16 0.16 -16.24 -6.93
CA GLY A 16 -1.07 -16.91 -7.36
C GLY A 16 -2.31 -16.64 -6.49
N LYS A 17 -2.23 -15.70 -5.54
CA LYS A 17 -3.31 -15.30 -4.63
C LYS A 17 -3.62 -13.81 -4.79
N LEU A 18 -4.89 -13.45 -4.96
CA LEU A 18 -5.40 -12.08 -4.97
C LEU A 18 -5.52 -11.52 -3.54
N GLY A 19 -4.51 -10.83 -3.01
CA GLY A 19 -4.67 -10.02 -1.79
C GLY A 19 -5.65 -8.86 -2.01
N SER A 20 -6.56 -8.60 -1.07
CA SER A 20 -7.43 -7.42 -1.12
C SER A 20 -7.48 -6.71 0.24
N SER A 21 -7.47 -5.37 0.21
CA SER A 21 -7.69 -4.57 1.41
C SER A 21 -9.18 -4.48 1.73
N ARG A 22 -9.56 -4.93 2.94
CA ARG A 22 -10.93 -4.87 3.43
C ARG A 22 -11.10 -3.79 4.49
N GLY A 23 -12.23 -3.08 4.47
CA GLY A 23 -12.72 -2.33 5.62
C GLY A 23 -14.02 -2.94 6.13
N PHE A 24 -14.03 -3.53 7.33
CA PHE A 24 -15.28 -3.91 8.00
C PHE A 24 -15.82 -2.75 8.83
N LEU A 25 -17.14 -2.55 8.78
CA LEU A 25 -17.90 -1.68 9.70
C LEU A 25 -18.72 -2.47 10.73
N SER A 26 -18.54 -3.80 10.87
CA SER A 26 -19.46 -4.60 11.71
C SER A 26 -18.89 -5.81 12.47
N LEU A 27 -17.58 -6.06 12.53
CA LEU A 27 -17.04 -7.16 13.37
C LEU A 27 -15.74 -6.76 14.08
N GLY A 28 -15.75 -5.62 14.78
CA GLY A 28 -14.59 -5.14 15.54
C GLY A 28 -13.58 -4.37 14.67
N PRO A 29 -12.45 -3.91 15.27
CA PRO A 29 -11.57 -2.89 14.69
C PRO A 29 -10.63 -3.38 13.57
N GLU A 30 -10.63 -4.66 13.20
CA GLU A 30 -9.60 -5.24 12.33
C GLU A 30 -9.80 -4.88 10.83
N ARG A 31 -8.75 -4.29 10.24
CA ARG A 31 -8.69 -3.71 8.88
C ARG A 31 -7.68 -4.48 8.03
N ASP A 32 -8.00 -5.76 7.80
CA ASP A 32 -7.04 -6.77 7.33
C ASP A 32 -6.87 -6.87 5.81
N LEU A 33 -5.71 -7.41 5.40
CA LEU A 33 -5.46 -7.95 4.06
C LEU A 33 -5.90 -9.42 3.99
N LEU A 34 -6.76 -9.77 3.03
CA LEU A 34 -7.13 -11.17 2.79
C LEU A 34 -6.70 -11.64 1.40
N PRO A 35 -6.01 -12.79 1.27
CA PRO A 35 -5.84 -13.45 -0.01
C PRO A 35 -7.14 -14.14 -0.48
N VAL A 36 -7.59 -13.81 -1.69
CA VAL A 36 -8.62 -14.45 -2.50
C VAL A 36 -7.88 -15.36 -3.49
N MET A 37 -8.29 -16.60 -3.68
CA MET A 37 -7.58 -17.50 -4.59
C MET A 37 -7.87 -17.17 -6.06
N ALA A 38 -7.00 -17.57 -7.00
CA ALA A 38 -7.16 -17.35 -8.45
C ALA A 38 -8.49 -17.87 -9.06
N ASN A 39 -9.23 -18.71 -8.32
CA ASN A 39 -10.55 -19.22 -8.69
C ASN A 39 -11.72 -18.31 -8.25
N GLY A 40 -11.46 -17.08 -7.78
CA GLY A 40 -12.48 -16.11 -7.38
C GLY A 40 -13.14 -16.39 -6.03
N THR A 41 -12.67 -17.38 -5.27
CA THR A 41 -13.21 -17.68 -3.93
C THR A 41 -12.43 -16.95 -2.84
N ALA A 42 -13.15 -16.18 -2.01
CA ALA A 42 -12.65 -15.74 -0.71
C ALA A 42 -12.92 -16.87 0.30
N SER A 43 -12.00 -17.83 0.41
CA SER A 43 -12.17 -18.96 1.33
C SER A 43 -11.85 -18.55 2.77
N GLN A 44 -12.81 -18.71 3.69
CA GLN A 44 -12.61 -18.64 5.14
C GLN A 44 -12.30 -20.01 5.77
N GLN A 45 -11.59 -20.92 5.07
CA GLN A 45 -11.34 -22.26 5.64
C GLN A 45 -10.04 -22.33 6.45
N THR A 46 -10.20 -22.61 7.75
CA THR A 46 -9.15 -22.86 8.75
C THR A 46 -8.49 -24.24 8.62
N PRO A 47 -7.27 -24.46 9.17
CA PRO A 47 -6.50 -23.54 10.00
C PRO A 47 -5.55 -22.70 9.14
N PHE A 48 -5.93 -21.45 8.87
CA PHE A 48 -5.01 -20.50 8.25
C PHE A 48 -4.12 -19.95 9.35
N VAL A 49 -2.81 -20.13 9.19
CA VAL A 49 -1.81 -19.30 9.87
C VAL A 49 -2.08 -17.87 9.43
N ARG A 50 -2.76 -17.11 10.29
CA ARG A 50 -2.99 -15.68 10.15
C ARG A 50 -1.65 -14.97 10.33
N THR A 51 -0.85 -14.86 9.27
CA THR A 51 0.15 -13.80 9.21
C THR A 51 -0.54 -12.55 8.65
N LEU A 52 -1.52 -12.06 9.41
CA LEU A 52 -2.20 -10.82 9.08
C LEU A 52 -1.27 -9.67 9.43
N LEU A 53 -1.01 -8.82 8.44
CA LEU A 53 -0.47 -7.51 8.68
C LEU A 53 -1.53 -6.67 9.39
N ASP A 54 -1.40 -6.49 10.70
CA ASP A 54 -2.27 -5.61 11.47
C ASP A 54 -1.88 -4.15 11.20
N VAL A 55 -2.84 -3.32 10.78
CA VAL A 55 -2.65 -1.88 10.55
C VAL A 55 -3.76 -1.09 11.23
N ASN A 56 -3.39 0.02 11.86
CA ASN A 56 -4.32 0.78 12.70
C ASN A 56 -5.34 1.63 11.90
N LYS A 57 -5.12 1.85 10.60
CA LYS A 57 -6.01 2.62 9.71
C LYS A 57 -6.12 1.97 8.33
N PRO A 58 -7.08 2.37 7.49
CA PRO A 58 -7.39 1.62 6.28
C PRO A 58 -6.23 1.65 5.28
N ILE A 59 -6.04 0.50 4.64
CA ILE A 59 -5.21 0.35 3.45
C ILE A 59 -5.99 0.89 2.24
N ARG A 60 -5.36 1.76 1.47
CA ARG A 60 -5.91 2.40 0.27
C ARG A 60 -5.34 1.82 -1.01
N ALA A 61 -4.10 1.35 -1.00
CA ALA A 61 -3.42 0.87 -2.19
C ALA A 61 -2.51 -0.33 -1.89
N LEU A 62 -2.35 -1.16 -2.93
CA LEU A 62 -1.46 -2.31 -2.96
C LEU A 62 -0.71 -2.31 -4.29
N ALA A 63 0.57 -2.67 -4.26
CA ALA A 63 1.37 -2.96 -5.46
C ALA A 63 2.31 -4.13 -5.17
N THR A 64 2.69 -4.89 -6.19
CA THR A 64 3.65 -6.00 -6.03
C THR A 64 4.84 -5.85 -6.97
N SER A 65 6.04 -6.15 -6.46
CA SER A 65 7.25 -6.28 -7.27
C SER A 65 8.23 -7.21 -6.59
N GLY A 66 8.89 -8.10 -7.34
CA GLY A 66 10.02 -8.88 -6.85
C GLY A 66 9.76 -9.71 -5.59
N GLY A 67 8.55 -10.24 -5.38
CA GLY A 67 8.24 -11.00 -4.17
C GLY A 67 7.79 -10.14 -2.98
N ILE A 68 7.64 -8.83 -3.16
CA ILE A 68 7.19 -7.90 -2.11
C ILE A 68 5.80 -7.37 -2.44
N ILE A 69 4.94 -7.31 -1.43
CA ILE A 69 3.68 -6.57 -1.43
C ILE A 69 3.94 -5.21 -0.77
N TYR A 70 3.81 -4.15 -1.54
CA TYR A 70 3.76 -2.79 -0.99
C TYR A 70 2.34 -2.49 -0.56
N VAL A 71 2.19 -2.05 0.69
CA VAL A 71 0.92 -1.75 1.32
C VAL A 71 0.93 -0.28 1.69
N ALA A 72 -0.09 0.45 1.27
CA ALA A 72 -0.19 1.88 1.53
C ALA A 72 -1.60 2.31 1.94
N GLY A 73 -1.70 3.38 2.71
CA GLY A 73 -2.98 3.88 3.19
C GLY A 73 -2.84 5.03 4.17
N ALA A 74 -3.75 5.11 5.11
CA ALA A 74 -3.77 6.18 6.12
C ALA A 74 -3.15 5.75 7.46
N PHE A 75 -2.56 4.55 7.56
CA PHE A 75 -2.03 3.98 8.79
C PHE A 75 -0.77 4.67 9.27
N SER A 76 -0.58 4.66 10.58
CA SER A 76 0.64 5.12 11.25
C SER A 76 1.39 3.98 11.93
N GLU A 77 0.78 2.79 11.99
CA GLU A 77 1.35 1.60 12.59
C GLU A 77 1.03 0.37 11.75
N ALA A 78 1.98 -0.56 11.69
CA ALA A 78 1.87 -1.84 11.01
C ALA A 78 2.62 -2.92 11.80
N GLY A 79 1.95 -4.03 12.15
CA GLY A 79 2.56 -5.12 12.91
C GLY A 79 3.10 -4.70 14.28
N GLY A 80 2.49 -3.70 14.92
CA GLY A 80 2.93 -3.14 16.21
C GLY A 80 4.11 -2.17 16.14
N ALA A 81 4.62 -1.84 14.95
CA ALA A 81 5.69 -0.86 14.75
C ALA A 81 5.20 0.40 14.01
N ALA A 82 5.88 1.53 14.23
CA ALA A 82 5.59 2.77 13.51
C ALA A 82 5.80 2.60 12.00
N ALA A 83 4.78 2.96 11.22
CA ALA A 83 4.73 2.78 9.79
C ALA A 83 3.91 3.91 9.15
N ASN A 84 4.58 4.91 8.60
CA ASN A 84 3.91 6.11 8.09
C ASN A 84 3.37 5.89 6.68
N SER A 85 2.13 5.38 6.61
CA SER A 85 1.30 5.27 5.41
C SER A 85 1.81 4.33 4.30
N ILE A 86 2.99 3.74 4.43
CA ILE A 86 3.54 2.80 3.46
C ILE A 86 4.55 1.80 4.06
N ILE A 87 4.42 0.53 3.67
CA ILE A 87 5.34 -0.56 4.06
C ILE A 87 5.56 -1.56 2.91
N ALA A 88 6.61 -2.36 3.04
CA ALA A 88 6.87 -3.56 2.26
C ALA A 88 6.57 -4.79 3.11
N PHE A 89 5.87 -5.76 2.54
CA PHE A 89 5.48 -7.01 3.18
C PHE A 89 5.85 -8.19 2.28
N ASP A 90 6.64 -9.13 2.79
CA ASP A 90 7.14 -10.29 2.02
C ASP A 90 6.21 -11.53 2.12
N GLY A 91 5.12 -11.42 2.88
CA GLY A 91 4.22 -12.53 3.20
C GLY A 91 4.40 -13.07 4.63
N SER A 92 5.50 -12.71 5.29
CA SER A 92 5.85 -13.11 6.66
C SER A 92 6.13 -11.91 7.56
N SER A 93 6.83 -10.91 7.05
CA SER A 93 7.33 -9.76 7.79
C SER A 93 7.00 -8.44 7.09
N ALA A 94 6.78 -7.41 7.90
CA ALA A 94 6.52 -6.05 7.46
C ALA A 94 7.73 -5.16 7.74
N SER A 95 8.10 -4.34 6.77
CA SER A 95 9.20 -3.37 6.91
C SER A 95 8.78 -2.01 6.37
N GLY A 96 9.10 -0.94 7.11
CA GLY A 96 8.88 0.43 6.65
C GLY A 96 9.77 0.78 5.47
N LEU A 97 9.23 1.54 4.50
CA LEU A 97 10.03 2.16 3.43
C LEU A 97 10.64 3.46 3.97
N ALA A 98 11.78 3.33 4.63
CA ALA A 98 12.37 4.36 5.48
C ALA A 98 11.36 4.83 6.55
N PHE A 99 11.15 6.14 6.71
CA PHE A 99 10.13 6.68 7.62
C PHE A 99 8.84 7.09 6.89
N GLY A 100 8.63 6.63 5.65
CA GLY A 100 7.39 6.84 4.90
C GLY A 100 7.13 8.29 4.49
N THR A 101 5.85 8.70 4.56
CA THR A 101 5.34 10.01 4.11
C THR A 101 4.77 10.84 5.27
N ASP A 102 4.65 12.16 5.08
CA ASP A 102 3.99 13.07 6.03
C ASP A 102 2.44 13.09 5.92
N GLY A 103 1.89 12.31 5.00
CA GLY A 103 0.46 12.24 4.73
C GLY A 103 0.04 10.91 4.12
N ILE A 104 -1.25 10.80 3.81
CA ILE A 104 -1.88 9.56 3.33
C ILE A 104 -1.40 9.24 1.93
N VAL A 105 -1.11 7.96 1.68
CA VAL A 105 -0.83 7.43 0.33
C VAL A 105 -2.10 6.76 -0.20
N TYR A 106 -2.61 7.26 -1.33
CA TYR A 106 -3.85 6.77 -1.95
C TYR A 106 -3.61 5.80 -3.10
N ALA A 107 -2.47 5.90 -3.78
CA ALA A 107 -2.17 5.12 -4.97
C ALA A 107 -0.73 4.63 -4.98
N LEU A 108 -0.55 3.40 -5.46
CA LEU A 108 0.75 2.78 -5.70
C LEU A 108 0.78 2.22 -7.13
N ALA A 109 1.93 2.31 -7.80
CA ALA A 109 2.19 1.61 -9.05
C ALA A 109 3.67 1.22 -9.16
N ILE A 110 3.96 0.19 -9.94
CA ILE A 110 5.32 -0.10 -10.37
C ILE A 110 5.56 0.52 -11.75
N TYR A 111 6.59 1.35 -11.86
CA TYR A 111 6.96 2.03 -13.08
C TYR A 111 8.45 1.81 -13.34
N GLN A 112 8.80 1.19 -14.46
CA GLN A 112 10.20 0.87 -14.79
C GLN A 112 10.95 0.15 -13.64
N GLY A 113 10.26 -0.75 -12.93
CA GLY A 113 10.83 -1.51 -11.82
C GLY A 113 10.92 -0.78 -10.48
N VAL A 114 10.60 0.52 -10.43
CA VAL A 114 10.56 1.29 -9.17
C VAL A 114 9.12 1.44 -8.67
N LEU A 115 8.96 1.49 -7.35
CA LEU A 115 7.67 1.80 -6.74
C LEU A 115 7.41 3.29 -6.84
N VAL A 116 6.22 3.68 -7.28
CA VAL A 116 5.73 5.04 -7.28
C VAL A 116 4.56 5.13 -6.32
N ALA A 117 4.60 6.11 -5.43
CA ALA A 117 3.55 6.41 -4.46
C ALA A 117 2.95 7.79 -4.75
N GLY A 118 1.64 7.88 -4.66
CA GLY A 118 0.92 9.15 -4.74
C GLY A 118 -0.17 9.27 -3.69
N GLY A 119 -0.37 10.49 -3.21
CA GLY A 119 -1.30 10.75 -2.13
C GLY A 119 -1.44 12.22 -1.76
N SER A 120 -1.99 12.48 -0.57
CA SER A 120 -2.09 13.81 0.05
C SER A 120 -0.93 14.06 1.01
N PHE A 121 0.30 13.80 0.55
CA PHE A 121 1.53 14.07 1.30
C PHE A 121 2.35 15.14 0.57
N THR A 122 3.20 15.87 1.29
CA THR A 122 4.12 16.84 0.69
C THR A 122 5.56 16.37 0.73
N LYS A 123 5.89 15.48 1.69
CA LYS A 123 7.24 15.03 1.95
C LYS A 123 7.33 13.53 2.14
N THR A 124 8.47 13.00 1.73
CA THR A 124 8.94 11.66 2.08
C THR A 124 10.18 11.74 2.95
N TYR A 125 10.38 10.77 3.82
CA TYR A 125 11.48 10.78 4.77
C TYR A 125 12.54 9.72 4.46
N GLN A 126 13.81 10.12 4.50
CA GLN A 126 14.93 9.26 4.13
C GLN A 126 15.41 8.41 5.32
N ARG A 127 16.00 7.25 5.01
CA ARG A 127 16.57 6.35 6.04
C ARG A 127 17.73 7.00 6.80
N SER A 128 18.52 7.82 6.13
CA SER A 128 19.62 8.60 6.71
C SER A 128 19.16 9.79 7.56
N GLY A 129 17.84 10.01 7.67
CA GLY A 129 17.27 11.23 8.22
C GLY A 129 17.06 12.31 7.17
N GLY A 130 16.17 13.26 7.48
CA GLY A 130 15.78 14.35 6.58
C GLY A 130 14.53 14.05 5.76
N ALA A 131 14.00 15.09 5.12
CA ALA A 131 12.78 15.05 4.32
C ALA A 131 13.06 15.57 2.90
N VAL A 132 12.44 14.94 1.91
CA VAL A 132 12.45 15.37 0.51
C VAL A 132 11.05 15.86 0.16
N ASN A 133 10.96 17.08 -0.37
CA ASN A 133 9.70 17.61 -0.88
C ASN A 133 9.41 16.96 -2.25
N THR A 134 8.33 16.19 -2.28
CA THR A 134 7.91 15.40 -3.45
C THR A 134 6.56 15.86 -3.98
N GLY A 135 5.85 16.74 -3.27
CA GLY A 135 4.57 17.30 -3.73
C GLY A 135 3.53 16.22 -4.07
N GLY A 136 3.40 15.18 -3.26
CA GLY A 136 2.35 14.17 -3.42
C GLY A 136 2.62 13.10 -4.47
N LEU A 137 3.78 13.10 -5.14
CA LEU A 137 4.22 12.03 -6.03
C LEU A 137 5.70 11.71 -5.83
N ALA A 138 6.00 10.49 -5.40
CA ALA A 138 7.36 10.06 -5.07
C ALA A 138 7.69 8.70 -5.65
N LYS A 139 8.96 8.46 -5.94
CA LYS A 139 9.48 7.13 -6.32
C LYS A 139 10.39 6.58 -5.23
N TRP A 140 10.37 5.26 -5.05
CA TRP A 140 11.28 4.51 -4.19
C TRP A 140 12.18 3.62 -5.04
N ASP A 141 13.49 3.83 -4.95
CA ASP A 141 14.49 3.10 -5.73
C ASP A 141 15.03 1.83 -5.04
N GLY A 142 14.53 1.52 -3.83
CA GLY A 142 15.01 0.43 -2.99
C GLY A 142 15.73 0.92 -1.74
N GLU A 143 16.28 2.14 -1.76
CA GLU A 143 17.03 2.71 -0.65
C GLU A 143 16.52 4.10 -0.22
N ARG A 144 16.06 4.90 -1.18
CA ARG A 144 15.72 6.30 -1.00
C ARG A 144 14.44 6.68 -1.71
N TRP A 145 13.74 7.62 -1.09
CA TRP A 145 12.65 8.32 -1.76
C TRP A 145 13.21 9.41 -2.69
N GLY A 146 12.60 9.58 -3.86
CA GLY A 146 13.00 10.59 -4.83
C GLY A 146 11.81 11.27 -5.48
N VAL A 147 12.09 12.42 -6.10
CA VAL A 147 11.11 13.16 -6.91
C VAL A 147 10.94 12.49 -8.27
N ILE A 148 9.71 12.48 -8.78
CA ILE A 148 9.38 12.07 -10.15
C ILE A 148 8.36 13.05 -10.72
N GLY A 149 8.59 13.58 -11.93
CA GLY A 149 7.70 14.56 -12.55
C GLY A 149 7.69 15.97 -11.92
N GLY A 150 8.52 16.20 -10.89
CA GLY A 150 8.52 17.44 -10.10
C GLY A 150 7.52 17.41 -8.94
N PRO A 151 7.60 18.37 -8.00
CA PRO A 151 6.61 18.46 -6.92
C PRO A 151 5.26 18.89 -7.50
N LEU A 152 4.23 18.05 -7.34
CA LEU A 152 2.88 18.42 -7.75
C LEU A 152 2.24 19.34 -6.69
N GLN A 153 1.32 20.18 -7.14
CA GLN A 153 0.47 20.99 -6.27
C GLN A 153 -0.92 20.35 -6.23
N GLY A 154 -1.09 19.35 -5.38
CA GLY A 154 -2.37 18.63 -5.26
C GLY A 154 -2.22 17.24 -4.66
N SER A 155 -3.36 16.58 -4.43
CA SER A 155 -3.37 15.17 -4.04
C SER A 155 -3.37 14.28 -5.28
N VAL A 156 -2.67 13.15 -5.21
CA VAL A 156 -2.74 12.11 -6.23
C VAL A 156 -3.66 11.00 -5.72
N PHE A 157 -4.78 10.75 -6.41
CA PHE A 157 -5.75 9.71 -6.05
C PHE A 157 -5.60 8.43 -6.87
N ALA A 158 -5.00 8.51 -8.06
CA ALA A 158 -4.83 7.37 -8.94
C ALA A 158 -3.47 7.39 -9.65
N ILE A 159 -2.84 6.23 -9.78
CA ILE A 159 -1.64 6.03 -10.59
C ILE A 159 -1.81 4.75 -11.40
N ALA A 160 -1.51 4.82 -12.70
CA ALA A 160 -1.45 3.67 -13.58
C ALA A 160 -0.15 3.69 -14.39
N SER A 161 0.37 2.53 -14.75
CA SER A 161 1.60 2.38 -15.53
C SER A 161 1.41 1.30 -16.58
N ASN A 162 1.86 1.57 -17.81
CA ASN A 162 1.97 0.56 -18.87
C ASN A 162 3.43 0.09 -19.07
N GLY A 163 4.32 0.40 -18.12
CA GLY A 163 5.75 0.09 -18.18
C GLY A 163 6.60 1.20 -18.79
N THR A 164 6.11 1.89 -19.83
CA THR A 164 6.82 3.00 -20.49
C THR A 164 6.29 4.37 -20.13
N THR A 165 5.03 4.43 -19.69
CA THR A 165 4.32 5.67 -19.37
C THR A 165 3.63 5.54 -18.03
N LEU A 166 3.79 6.57 -17.19
CA LEU A 166 3.10 6.74 -15.92
C LEU A 166 1.94 7.73 -16.11
N TYR A 167 0.74 7.33 -15.74
CA TYR A 167 -0.47 8.15 -15.73
C TYR A 167 -0.83 8.48 -14.29
N VAL A 168 -1.13 9.74 -14.02
CA VAL A 168 -1.42 10.26 -12.67
C VAL A 168 -2.74 11.01 -12.72
N GLY A 169 -3.63 10.70 -11.77
CA GLY A 169 -4.92 11.36 -11.60
C GLY A 169 -5.08 11.90 -10.19
N GLY A 170 -5.67 13.10 -10.07
CA GLY A 170 -5.92 13.82 -8.82
C GLY A 170 -7.29 14.48 -8.81
#